data_AF-A0A9D5II09-F1
#
_entry.id   AF-A0A9D5II09-F1
#
_cell.length_a   1.000
_cell.length_b   1.000
_cell.length_c   1.000
_cell.angle_alpha   90.00
_cell.angle_beta   90.00
_cell.angle_gamma   90.00
#
_symmetry.space_group_name_H-M   'P 1'
#
loop_
_entity.id
_entity.type
_entity.pdbx_description
1 polymer ?
#
loop_
_entity_poly.entity_id
_entity_poly.type
_entity_poly.pdbx_seq_one_letter_code
_entity_poly.pdbx_strand_id
1 'polypeptide(L)'
;MSDESKPWDEQDWAASGPRPEKPQGVRRLVFIIVAVVGTVLLVGMFLWQQNLQIARERAELQQQMALEDQLAAERFEAEMLKTPRDEPRLDPTEALLLMARDPEALNNAGLFLLNQMDEPDEAIVKLREAARLDPKYVANLELALRRKAQKDRTAPFPREVIQP
;
A
#
# COMPACT_ATOMS: atom_id res chain seq x y z
N MET A 1 -17.80 96.05 -18.19
CA MET A 1 -18.87 95.05 -18.02
C MET A 1 -18.93 94.24 -19.31
N SER A 2 -18.31 93.06 -19.39
CA SER A 2 -18.86 91.77 -18.91
C SER A 2 -20.17 91.42 -19.62
N ASP A 3 -20.14 90.49 -20.56
CA ASP A 3 -20.79 89.18 -20.40
C ASP A 3 -20.46 88.29 -21.61
N GLU A 4 -19.54 87.34 -21.44
CA GLU A 4 -19.20 86.34 -22.46
C GLU A 4 -19.63 84.98 -21.90
N SER A 5 -20.94 84.73 -21.97
CA SER A 5 -21.56 83.47 -21.58
C SER A 5 -21.18 82.38 -22.59
N LYS A 6 -20.20 81.56 -22.23
CA LYS A 6 -19.84 80.36 -23.01
C LYS A 6 -20.99 79.34 -23.00
N PRO A 7 -21.30 78.71 -24.15
CA PRO A 7 -22.33 77.67 -24.20
C PRO A 7 -21.80 76.41 -23.51
N TRP A 8 -22.64 75.82 -22.66
CA TRP A 8 -22.35 74.59 -21.93
C TRP A 8 -22.11 73.44 -22.91
N ASP A 9 -20.94 72.81 -22.84
CA ASP A 9 -20.58 71.68 -23.68
C ASP A 9 -21.06 70.37 -23.00
N GLU A 10 -22.08 69.74 -23.59
CA GLU A 10 -22.69 68.49 -23.10
C GLU A 10 -21.72 67.28 -23.14
N GLN A 11 -20.45 67.47 -23.49
CA GLN A 11 -19.46 66.39 -23.56
C GLN A 11 -18.68 66.16 -22.26
N ASP A 12 -18.79 67.03 -21.26
CA ASP A 12 -18.01 66.92 -20.01
C ASP A 12 -18.52 65.85 -19.02
N TRP A 13 -19.77 65.39 -19.13
CA TRP A 13 -20.34 64.42 -18.18
C TRP A 13 -19.94 62.96 -18.47
N ALA A 14 -19.51 62.64 -19.70
CA ALA A 14 -19.21 61.26 -20.10
C ALA A 14 -17.89 60.71 -19.53
N ALA A 15 -17.03 61.58 -18.99
CA ALA A 15 -15.66 61.21 -18.57
C ALA A 15 -15.51 60.88 -17.06
N SER A 16 -16.56 61.08 -16.25
CA SER A 16 -16.46 61.01 -14.78
C SER A 16 -17.09 59.75 -14.14
N GLY A 17 -17.61 58.82 -14.93
CA GLY A 17 -18.04 57.51 -14.43
C GLY A 17 -16.85 56.58 -14.11
N PRO A 18 -16.88 55.79 -13.02
CA PRO A 18 -15.83 54.80 -12.75
C PRO A 18 -15.72 53.84 -13.94
N ARG A 19 -14.52 53.76 -14.54
CA ARG A 19 -14.27 52.85 -15.66
C ARG A 19 -14.44 51.40 -15.17
N PRO A 20 -15.22 50.54 -15.86
CA PRO A 20 -15.29 49.13 -15.49
C PRO A 20 -13.93 48.50 -15.71
N GLU A 21 -13.28 48.07 -14.63
CA GLU A 21 -12.05 47.30 -14.70
C GLU A 21 -12.34 45.97 -15.41
N LYS A 22 -11.78 45.78 -16.60
CA LYS A 22 -11.88 44.50 -17.31
C LYS A 22 -11.21 43.43 -16.43
N PRO A 23 -11.85 42.29 -16.11
CA PRO A 23 -11.29 41.27 -15.21
C PRO A 23 -10.16 40.50 -15.93
N GLN A 24 -8.99 41.13 -16.03
CA GLN A 24 -7.81 40.53 -16.66
C GLN A 24 -7.25 39.35 -15.83
N GLY A 25 -7.58 39.27 -14.54
CA GLY A 25 -7.12 38.22 -13.63
C GLY A 25 -7.74 36.83 -13.88
N VAL A 26 -9.00 36.77 -14.31
CA VAL A 26 -9.73 35.49 -14.46
C VAL A 26 -9.12 34.64 -15.57
N ARG A 27 -8.79 35.23 -16.73
CA ARG A 27 -8.12 34.53 -17.82
C ARG A 27 -6.78 33.95 -17.40
N ARG A 28 -5.97 34.72 -16.66
CA ARG A 28 -4.67 34.25 -16.14
C ARG A 28 -4.84 33.08 -15.19
N LEU A 29 -5.85 33.11 -14.32
CA LEU A 29 -6.16 32.03 -13.39
C LEU A 29 -6.55 30.73 -14.12
N VAL A 30 -7.40 30.83 -15.15
CA VAL A 30 -7.78 29.67 -15.98
C VAL A 30 -6.57 29.07 -16.69
N PHE A 31 -5.68 29.89 -17.25
CA PHE A 31 -4.45 29.39 -17.87
C PHE A 31 -3.54 28.66 -16.87
N ILE A 32 -3.41 29.16 -15.65
CA ILE A 32 -2.62 28.50 -14.60
C ILE A 32 -3.25 27.15 -14.22
N ILE A 33 -4.56 27.09 -14.04
CA ILE A 33 -5.25 25.84 -13.68
C ILE A 33 -5.08 24.80 -14.79
N VAL A 34 -5.28 25.18 -16.06
CA VAL A 34 -5.10 24.26 -17.19
C VAL A 34 -3.66 23.77 -17.29
N ALA A 35 -2.68 24.64 -17.05
CA ALA A 35 -1.27 24.26 -17.03
C ALA A 35 -0.96 23.26 -15.90
N VAL A 36 -1.50 23.49 -14.69
CA VAL A 36 -1.31 22.61 -13.52
C VAL A 36 -1.99 21.24 -13.72
N VAL A 37 -3.19 21.21 -14.29
CA VAL A 37 -3.88 19.95 -14.60
C VAL A 37 -3.10 19.18 -15.66
N GLY A 38 -2.59 19.85 -16.68
CA GLY A 38 -1.74 19.24 -17.71
C GLY A 38 -0.47 18.62 -17.13
N THR A 39 0.22 19.30 -16.22
CA THR A 39 1.43 18.75 -15.57
C THR A 39 1.10 17.57 -14.66
N VAL A 40 0.00 17.62 -13.90
CA VAL A 40 -0.43 16.48 -13.07
C VAL A 40 -0.76 15.26 -13.92
N LEU A 41 -1.46 15.44 -15.05
CA LEU A 41 -1.76 14.33 -15.96
C LEU A 41 -0.50 13.73 -16.59
N LEU A 42 0.46 14.57 -17.00
CA LEU A 42 1.73 14.10 -17.55
C LEU A 42 2.56 13.35 -16.51
N VAL A 43 2.65 13.86 -15.29
CA VAL A 43 3.35 13.17 -14.18
C VAL A 43 2.64 11.86 -13.84
N GLY A 44 1.30 11.87 -13.75
CA GLY A 44 0.52 10.66 -13.48
C GLY A 44 0.69 9.60 -14.56
N MET A 45 0.67 10.00 -15.84
CA MET A 45 0.92 9.11 -16.97
C MET A 45 2.36 8.58 -16.97
N PHE A 46 3.34 9.41 -16.63
CA PHE A 46 4.75 9.00 -16.51
C PHE A 46 4.96 8.01 -15.35
N LEU A 47 4.36 8.25 -14.20
CA LEU A 47 4.39 7.33 -13.05
C LEU A 47 3.67 6.02 -13.36
N TRP A 48 2.53 6.09 -14.06
CA TRP A 48 1.81 4.91 -14.52
C TRP A 48 2.67 4.11 -15.52
N GLN A 49 3.33 4.78 -16.45
CA GLN A 49 4.25 4.17 -17.42
C GLN A 49 5.45 3.50 -16.73
N GLN A 50 6.04 4.14 -15.71
CA GLN A 50 7.12 3.53 -14.92
C GLN A 50 6.64 2.31 -14.14
N ASN A 51 5.47 2.40 -13.49
CA ASN A 51 4.88 1.27 -12.77
C ASN A 51 4.63 0.06 -13.70
N LEU A 52 4.28 0.33 -14.96
CA LEU A 52 4.04 -0.71 -15.97
C LEU A 52 5.33 -1.41 -16.39
N GLN A 53 6.49 -0.73 -16.36
CA GLN A 53 7.78 -1.38 -16.61
C GLN A 53 8.23 -2.22 -15.41
N ILE A 54 8.08 -1.68 -14.19
CA ILE A 54 8.37 -2.42 -12.95
C ILE A 54 7.52 -3.69 -12.85
N ALA A 55 6.27 -3.67 -13.32
CA ALA A 55 5.40 -4.85 -13.36
C ALA A 55 5.92 -5.96 -14.29
N ARG A 56 6.57 -5.60 -15.40
CA ARG A 56 7.13 -6.59 -16.35
C ARG A 56 8.37 -7.26 -15.79
N GLU A 57 9.28 -6.49 -15.21
CA GLU A 57 10.50 -7.02 -14.58
C GLU A 57 10.16 -7.94 -13.38
N ARG A 58 9.13 -7.58 -12.60
CA ARG A 58 8.65 -8.44 -11.51
C ARG A 58 8.07 -9.77 -11.99
N ALA A 59 7.44 -9.81 -13.15
CA ALA A 59 6.90 -11.04 -13.71
C ALA A 59 8.01 -12.02 -14.07
N GLU A 60 9.12 -11.53 -14.63
CA GLU A 60 10.30 -12.35 -14.95
C GLU A 60 10.98 -12.86 -13.69
N LEU A 61 11.14 -12.01 -12.66
CA LEU A 61 11.68 -12.42 -11.36
C LEU A 61 10.80 -13.47 -10.66
N GLN A 62 9.46 -13.35 -10.78
CA GLN A 62 8.55 -14.36 -10.25
C GLN A 62 8.68 -15.70 -11.00
N GLN A 63 8.85 -15.67 -12.33
CA GLN A 63 9.09 -16.89 -13.09
C GLN A 63 10.41 -17.56 -12.69
N GLN A 64 11.47 -16.78 -12.47
CA GLN A 64 12.76 -17.31 -12.02
C GLN A 64 12.65 -17.94 -10.63
N MET A 65 12.01 -17.26 -9.67
CA MET A 65 11.79 -17.82 -8.33
C MET A 65 10.94 -19.10 -8.38
N ALA A 66 9.90 -19.16 -9.22
CA ALA A 66 9.10 -20.37 -9.38
C ALA A 66 9.92 -21.55 -9.93
N LEU A 67 10.86 -21.27 -10.84
CA LEU A 67 11.76 -22.29 -11.38
C LEU A 67 12.78 -22.75 -10.32
N GLU A 68 13.31 -21.83 -9.52
CA GLU A 68 14.23 -22.15 -8.43
C GLU A 68 13.55 -22.95 -7.32
N ASP A 69 12.30 -22.64 -6.98
CA ASP A 69 11.52 -23.34 -5.96
C ASP A 69 11.21 -24.78 -6.41
N GLN A 70 10.87 -24.98 -7.69
CA GLN A 70 10.71 -26.31 -8.29
C GLN A 70 12.03 -27.10 -8.27
N LEU A 71 13.14 -26.47 -8.66
CA LEU A 71 14.44 -27.10 -8.65
C LEU A 71 14.89 -27.42 -7.21
N ALA A 72 14.54 -26.58 -6.24
CA ALA A 72 14.81 -26.84 -4.82
C ALA A 72 14.02 -28.06 -4.32
N ALA A 73 12.75 -28.21 -4.72
CA ALA A 73 11.95 -29.39 -4.41
C ALA A 73 12.54 -30.67 -5.04
N GLU A 74 12.97 -30.62 -6.30
CA GLU A 74 13.60 -31.77 -6.98
C GLU A 74 14.97 -32.12 -6.37
N ARG A 75 15.80 -31.12 -6.04
CA ARG A 75 17.09 -31.33 -5.36
C ARG A 75 16.90 -31.92 -3.98
N PHE A 76 15.87 -31.50 -3.26
CA PHE A 76 15.51 -32.05 -1.97
C PHE A 76 15.08 -33.52 -2.08
N GLU A 77 14.28 -33.87 -3.08
CA GLU A 77 13.89 -35.26 -3.37
C GLU A 77 15.10 -36.14 -3.72
N ALA A 78 16.00 -35.64 -4.56
CA ALA A 78 17.23 -36.34 -4.93
C ALA A 78 18.17 -36.57 -3.73
N GLU A 79 18.20 -35.64 -2.77
CA GLU A 79 19.00 -35.74 -1.55
C GLU A 79 18.36 -36.70 -0.52
N MET A 80 17.02 -36.72 -0.44
CA MET A 80 16.26 -37.72 0.33
C MET A 80 16.49 -39.14 -0.21
N LEU A 81 16.63 -39.30 -1.53
CA LEU A 81 16.91 -40.61 -2.13
C LEU A 81 18.34 -41.13 -1.85
N LYS A 82 19.29 -40.23 -1.58
CA LYS A 82 20.68 -40.58 -1.26
C LYS A 82 20.93 -40.91 0.21
N THR A 83 20.03 -40.50 1.10
CA THR A 83 20.16 -40.78 2.53
C THR A 83 19.44 -42.08 2.85
N PRO A 84 20.14 -43.17 3.24
CA PRO A 84 19.48 -44.39 3.66
C PRO A 84 18.86 -44.13 5.05
N ARG A 85 17.55 -43.88 5.08
CA ARG A 85 16.77 -43.91 6.32
C ARG A 85 15.89 -45.16 6.31
N ASP A 86 16.02 -45.97 7.34
CA ASP A 86 15.22 -47.18 7.61
C ASP A 86 13.77 -46.87 8.06
N GLU A 87 13.24 -45.70 7.70
CA GLU A 87 11.89 -45.25 8.07
C GLU A 87 10.90 -45.43 6.91
N PRO A 88 9.61 -45.66 7.19
CA PRO A 88 8.61 -45.93 6.17
C PRO A 88 8.55 -44.79 5.15
N ARG A 89 8.61 -45.14 3.86
CA ARG A 89 8.55 -44.19 2.74
C ARG A 89 7.22 -43.42 2.78
N LEU A 90 7.25 -42.21 3.32
CA LEU A 90 6.17 -41.23 3.18
C LEU A 90 6.15 -40.72 1.74
N ASP A 91 4.97 -40.48 1.20
CA ASP A 91 4.80 -39.87 -0.13
C ASP A 91 5.52 -38.49 -0.15
N PRO A 92 6.13 -38.05 -1.26
CA PRO A 92 6.70 -36.70 -1.37
C PRO A 92 5.73 -35.60 -0.92
N THR A 93 4.42 -35.79 -1.13
CA THR A 93 3.37 -34.89 -0.67
C THR A 93 3.23 -34.90 0.85
N GLU A 94 3.35 -36.07 1.49
CA GLU A 94 3.36 -36.21 2.95
C GLU A 94 4.66 -35.67 3.55
N ALA A 95 5.80 -35.82 2.89
CA ALA A 95 7.06 -35.23 3.28
C ALA A 95 7.02 -33.70 3.20
N LEU A 96 6.48 -33.15 2.11
CA LEU A 96 6.19 -31.71 1.95
C LEU A 96 5.19 -31.21 2.99
N LEU A 97 4.16 -32.00 3.31
CA LEU A 97 3.22 -31.69 4.40
C LEU A 97 3.89 -31.76 5.77
N LEU A 98 4.87 -32.63 5.97
CA LEU A 98 5.65 -32.71 7.21
C LEU A 98 6.56 -31.48 7.35
N MET A 99 7.22 -31.05 6.27
CA MET A 99 8.02 -29.83 6.23
C MET A 99 7.16 -28.56 6.39
N ALA A 100 5.99 -28.52 5.74
CA ALA A 100 4.99 -27.46 5.92
C ALA A 100 4.34 -27.48 7.32
N ARG A 101 4.53 -28.56 8.09
CA ARG A 101 4.13 -28.73 9.48
C ARG A 101 5.32 -28.76 10.44
N ASP A 102 6.48 -28.23 10.05
CA ASP A 102 7.53 -27.99 11.02
C ASP A 102 7.06 -26.89 12.01
N PRO A 103 6.81 -27.24 13.28
CA PRO A 103 6.31 -26.28 14.24
C PRO A 103 7.33 -25.18 14.54
N GLU A 104 8.63 -25.42 14.31
CA GLU A 104 9.66 -24.39 14.45
C GLU A 104 9.60 -23.38 13.29
N ALA A 105 9.48 -23.84 12.05
CA ALA A 105 9.29 -22.97 10.90
C ALA A 105 8.01 -22.12 11.01
N LEU A 106 6.89 -22.73 11.42
CA LEU A 106 5.62 -22.03 11.66
C LEU A 106 5.75 -20.99 12.78
N ASN A 107 6.49 -21.31 13.84
CA ASN A 107 6.78 -20.39 14.91
C ASN A 107 7.60 -19.18 14.43
N ASN A 108 8.66 -19.44 13.67
CA ASN A 108 9.56 -18.40 13.16
C ASN A 108 8.84 -17.47 12.17
N ALA A 109 8.01 -18.04 11.28
CA ALA A 109 7.15 -17.27 10.39
C ALA A 109 6.15 -16.39 11.17
N GLY A 110 5.51 -16.95 12.20
CA GLY A 110 4.60 -16.21 13.06
C GLY A 110 5.27 -15.05 13.80
N LEU A 111 6.47 -15.26 14.35
CA LEU A 111 7.25 -14.19 15.00
C LEU A 111 7.73 -13.13 14.00
N PHE A 112 8.09 -13.53 12.77
CA PHE A 112 8.44 -12.58 11.71
C PHE A 112 7.25 -11.68 11.37
N LEU A 113 6.06 -12.25 11.14
CA LEU A 113 4.84 -11.48 10.89
C LEU A 113 4.51 -10.53 12.05
N LEU A 114 4.68 -11.00 13.29
CA LEU A 114 4.39 -10.23 14.49
C LEU A 114 5.36 -9.05 14.70
N ASN A 115 6.66 -9.26 14.47
CA ASN A 115 7.72 -8.30 14.81
C ASN A 115 8.12 -7.41 13.64
N GLN A 116 8.15 -7.96 12.42
CA GLN A 116 8.67 -7.27 11.24
C GLN A 116 7.56 -6.66 10.40
N MET A 117 6.43 -7.35 10.26
CA MET A 117 5.30 -6.88 9.45
C MET A 117 4.20 -6.21 10.29
N ASP A 118 4.23 -6.36 11.62
CA ASP A 118 3.21 -5.87 12.54
C ASP A 118 1.79 -6.35 12.16
N GLU A 119 1.71 -7.59 11.67
CA GLU A 119 0.50 -8.29 11.24
C GLU A 119 0.09 -9.36 12.26
N PRO A 120 -0.53 -8.95 13.39
CA PRO A 120 -0.82 -9.88 14.48
C PRO A 120 -1.85 -10.94 14.12
N ASP A 121 -2.78 -10.66 13.20
CA ASP A 121 -3.81 -11.61 12.78
C ASP A 121 -3.23 -12.82 12.04
N GLU A 122 -2.37 -12.58 11.06
CA GLU A 122 -1.69 -13.65 10.30
C GLU A 122 -0.67 -14.40 11.18
N ALA A 123 0.04 -13.67 12.04
CA ALA A 123 0.93 -14.26 13.04
C ALA A 123 0.20 -15.25 13.95
N ILE A 124 -1.01 -14.91 14.43
CA ILE A 124 -1.83 -15.78 15.30
C ILE A 124 -2.18 -17.09 14.59
N VAL A 125 -2.48 -17.07 13.28
CA VAL A 125 -2.79 -18.29 12.53
C VAL A 125 -1.59 -19.24 12.54
N LYS A 126 -0.40 -18.72 12.18
CA LYS A 126 0.84 -19.53 12.14
C LYS A 126 1.26 -20.03 13.51
N LEU A 127 1.20 -19.18 14.54
CA LEU A 127 1.55 -19.55 15.92
C LEU A 127 0.56 -20.52 16.54
N ARG A 128 -0.71 -20.47 16.15
CA ARG A 128 -1.72 -21.45 16.57
C ARG A 128 -1.45 -22.82 15.96
N GLU A 129 -1.06 -22.87 14.69
CA GLU A 129 -0.66 -24.14 14.06
C GLU A 129 0.61 -24.70 14.70
N ALA A 130 1.62 -23.85 14.96
CA ALA A 130 2.82 -24.23 15.69
C ALA A 130 2.50 -24.78 17.08
N ALA A 131 1.67 -24.08 17.86
CA ALA A 131 1.26 -24.51 19.20
C ALA A 131 0.40 -25.78 19.22
N ARG A 132 -0.35 -26.04 18.13
CA ARG A 132 -1.14 -27.28 17.97
C ARG A 132 -0.24 -28.49 17.72
N LEU A 133 0.88 -28.27 17.02
CA LEU A 133 1.85 -29.30 16.65
C LEU A 133 2.87 -29.54 17.77
N ASP A 134 3.32 -28.48 18.43
CA ASP A 134 4.20 -28.52 19.60
C ASP A 134 3.75 -27.48 20.65
N PRO A 135 3.21 -27.92 21.80
CA PRO A 135 2.74 -27.04 22.86
C PRO A 135 3.79 -26.06 23.43
N LYS A 136 5.10 -26.28 23.19
CA LYS A 136 6.13 -25.33 23.65
C LYS A 136 5.99 -23.93 23.04
N TYR A 137 5.30 -23.81 21.90
CA TYR A 137 5.06 -22.53 21.22
C TYR A 137 3.81 -21.78 21.70
N VAL A 138 3.05 -22.31 22.67
CA VAL A 138 1.87 -21.65 23.25
C VAL A 138 2.21 -20.25 23.79
N ALA A 139 3.39 -20.07 24.39
CA ALA A 139 3.84 -18.76 24.87
C ALA A 139 3.95 -17.71 23.76
N ASN A 140 4.35 -18.11 22.56
CA ASN A 140 4.45 -17.19 21.41
C ASN A 140 3.07 -16.86 20.85
N LEU A 141 2.13 -17.82 20.86
CA LEU A 141 0.72 -17.54 20.56
C LEU A 141 0.10 -16.54 21.55
N GLU A 142 0.36 -16.70 22.86
CA GLU A 142 -0.11 -15.75 23.87
C GLU A 142 0.46 -14.35 23.66
N LEU A 143 1.74 -14.24 23.30
CA LEU A 143 2.37 -12.96 22.96
C LEU A 143 1.64 -12.28 21.78
N ALA A 144 1.35 -13.03 20.72
CA ALA A 144 0.65 -12.50 19.55
C ALA A 144 -0.77 -12.02 19.88
N LEU A 145 -1.52 -12.78 20.69
CA LEU A 145 -2.85 -12.41 21.15
C LEU A 145 -2.85 -11.13 22.00
N ARG A 146 -1.87 -10.96 22.88
CA ARG A 146 -1.72 -9.73 23.68
C ARG A 146 -1.42 -8.52 22.80
N ARG A 147 -0.55 -8.68 21.80
CA ARG A 147 -0.19 -7.61 20.88
C ARG A 147 -1.39 -7.18 20.01
N LYS A 148 -2.20 -8.14 19.55
CA LYS A 148 -3.47 -7.85 18.89
C LYS A 148 -4.42 -7.05 19.79
N ALA A 149 -4.65 -7.53 21.01
CA ALA A 149 -5.55 -6.87 21.96
C ALA A 149 -5.09 -5.43 22.29
N GLN A 150 -3.78 -5.19 22.35
CA GLN A 150 -3.23 -3.85 22.54
C GLN A 150 -3.51 -2.94 21.33
N LYS A 151 -3.28 -3.45 20.11
CA LYS A 151 -3.54 -2.72 18.85
C LYS A 151 -5.01 -2.34 18.71
N ASP A 152 -5.92 -3.28 18.99
CA ASP A 152 -7.37 -3.07 18.97
C ASP A 152 -7.80 -2.03 20.02
N ARG A 153 -7.18 -2.02 21.21
CA ARG A 153 -7.48 -1.06 22.27
C ARG A 153 -6.98 0.37 21.96
N THR A 154 -5.93 0.49 21.14
CA THR A 154 -5.40 1.78 20.68
C THR A 154 -6.08 2.30 19.41
N ALA A 155 -6.91 1.49 18.76
CA ALA A 155 -7.71 1.94 17.64
C ALA A 155 -8.65 3.06 18.12
N PRO A 156 -8.71 4.20 17.42
CA PRO A 156 -9.56 5.31 17.83
C PRO A 156 -11.01 4.82 17.93
N PHE A 157 -11.66 5.12 19.06
CA PHE A 157 -13.11 4.96 19.20
C PHE A 157 -13.78 5.53 17.94
N PRO A 158 -14.72 4.80 17.30
CA PRO A 158 -15.54 5.37 16.25
C PRO A 158 -16.17 6.65 16.79
N ARG A 159 -15.78 7.80 16.25
CA ARG A 159 -16.44 9.09 16.49
C ARG A 159 -17.74 9.10 15.69
N GLU A 160 -18.65 8.21 16.06
CA GLU A 160 -19.97 8.13 15.46
C GLU A 160 -20.87 7.47 16.50
N VAL A 161 -21.41 8.29 17.39
CA VAL A 161 -22.85 8.44 17.70
C VAL A 161 -22.94 9.44 18.88
N ILE A 162 -22.49 10.67 18.69
CA ILE A 162 -22.99 11.81 19.47
C ILE A 162 -23.08 12.99 18.50
N GLN A 163 -24.14 13.00 17.71
CA GLN A 163 -24.73 14.24 17.21
C GLN A 163 -25.98 14.50 18.05
N PRO A 164 -26.28 15.77 18.36
CA PRO A 164 -26.83 16.26 19.64
C PRO A 164 -28.24 15.78 19.99
#